data_AF-A0A5Q4TDY4-F1
#
_entry.id   AF-A0A5Q4TDY4-F1
#
_cell.length_a   1.000
_cell.length_b   1.000
_cell.length_c   1.000
_cell.angle_alpha   90.00
_cell.angle_beta   90.00
_cell.angle_gamma   90.00
#
_symmetry.space_group_name_H-M   'P 1'
#
loop_
_entity.id
_entity.type
_entity.pdbx_description
1 polymer ?
#
loop_
_entity_poly.entity_id
_entity_poly.type
_entity_poly.pdbx_seq_one_letter_code
_entity_poly.pdbx_strand_id
1 'polypeptide(L)'
;MHEQLMTDGFTGPRFELLREDLWLYGWRVLRKWMGEGEIIARCRESDIYFFAPYTEVEEMMRRDEVRVDIAGLCLGKAVPLFMRLLSQGRWNPERGASIRTFFIGLCLGCFRDAYREWAGPYRRRLAEVLHPDVIGGFPKVSLDPEPAAQMLFRDTVDTILADASWEERAVCMLMLTSGATQEQIAQRLGTTRKAVERRLGRVRRRAQELAAAGVIMVPSVSSAVAK
;
A
#
# COMPACT_ATOMS: atom_id res chain seq x y z
N MET A 1 -2.16 38.54 -5.22
CA MET A 1 -2.43 37.33 -6.03
C MET A 1 -3.92 37.11 -6.26
N HIS A 2 -4.76 36.92 -5.24
CA HIS A 2 -6.21 36.72 -5.43
C HIS A 2 -6.93 37.90 -6.12
N GLU A 3 -6.73 39.13 -5.64
CA GLU A 3 -7.32 40.32 -6.28
C GLU A 3 -6.89 40.48 -7.74
N GLN A 4 -5.63 40.17 -8.06
CA GLN A 4 -5.12 40.22 -9.43
C GLN A 4 -5.77 39.16 -10.33
N LEU A 5 -6.05 37.96 -9.80
CA LEU A 5 -6.76 36.90 -10.53
C LEU A 5 -8.24 37.23 -10.74
N MET A 6 -8.87 37.93 -9.78
CA MET A 6 -10.23 38.45 -9.92
C MET A 6 -10.31 39.52 -11.03
N THR A 7 -9.33 40.42 -11.09
CA THR A 7 -9.22 41.42 -12.17
C THR A 7 -9.04 40.79 -13.56
N ASP A 8 -8.29 39.69 -13.64
CA ASP A 8 -8.03 38.96 -14.89
C ASP A 8 -9.16 37.94 -15.22
N GLY A 9 -10.26 37.95 -14.48
CA GLY A 9 -11.43 37.08 -14.69
C GLY A 9 -11.13 35.58 -14.56
N PHE A 10 -10.09 35.20 -13.82
CA PHE A 10 -9.60 33.82 -13.74
C PHE A 10 -9.23 33.20 -15.09
N THR A 11 -8.69 34.01 -16.00
CA THR A 11 -8.19 33.57 -17.30
C THR A 11 -6.77 34.11 -17.56
N GLY A 12 -6.10 33.57 -18.58
CA GLY A 12 -4.82 34.10 -19.06
C GLY A 12 -3.58 33.60 -18.29
N PRO A 13 -2.39 34.17 -18.57
CA PRO A 13 -1.10 33.59 -18.19
C PRO A 13 -0.90 33.39 -16.68
N ARG A 14 -1.45 34.28 -15.84
CA ARG A 14 -1.33 34.15 -14.38
C ARG A 14 -2.15 32.99 -13.81
N PHE A 15 -3.31 32.71 -14.43
CA PHE A 15 -4.14 31.59 -14.06
C PHE A 15 -3.46 30.26 -14.41
N GLU A 16 -2.82 30.20 -15.58
CA GLU A 16 -2.05 29.03 -16.03
C GLU A 16 -0.81 28.80 -15.15
N LEU A 17 -0.07 29.87 -14.80
CA LEU A 17 1.06 29.78 -13.87
C LEU A 17 0.64 29.26 -12.49
N LEU A 18 -0.49 29.76 -11.95
CA LEU A 18 -1.03 29.22 -10.69
C LEU A 18 -1.36 27.73 -10.81
N ARG A 19 -1.93 27.30 -11.94
CA ARG A 19 -2.26 25.89 -12.19
C ARG A 19 -1.00 25.01 -12.14
N GLU A 20 0.07 25.44 -12.80
CA GLU A 20 1.37 24.74 -12.81
C GLU A 20 2.02 24.72 -11.43
N ASP A 21 2.01 25.85 -10.72
CA ASP A 21 2.51 25.96 -9.35
C ASP A 21 1.78 25.00 -8.40
N LEU A 22 0.44 24.92 -8.50
CA LEU A 22 -0.36 24.00 -7.70
C LEU A 22 -0.09 22.54 -8.04
N TRP A 23 0.10 22.22 -9.33
CA TRP A 23 0.48 20.88 -9.77
C TRP A 23 1.82 20.45 -9.14
N LEU A 24 2.86 21.26 -9.30
CA LEU A 24 4.20 20.96 -8.77
C LEU A 24 4.22 20.91 -7.24
N TYR A 25 3.51 21.83 -6.59
CA TYR A 25 3.38 21.85 -5.14
C TYR A 25 2.67 20.59 -4.62
N GLY A 26 1.49 20.30 -5.17
CA GLY A 26 0.72 19.11 -4.82
C GLY A 26 1.49 17.81 -5.07
N TRP A 27 2.21 17.73 -6.18
CA TRP A 27 3.06 16.57 -6.52
C TRP A 27 4.09 16.28 -5.44
N ARG A 28 4.82 17.30 -5.00
CA ARG A 28 5.84 17.16 -3.96
C ARG A 28 5.24 16.77 -2.61
N VAL A 29 4.15 17.42 -2.21
CA VAL A 29 3.50 17.18 -0.91
C VAL A 29 2.91 15.77 -0.85
N LEU A 30 2.08 15.39 -1.84
CA LEU A 30 1.41 14.10 -1.86
C LEU A 30 2.41 12.95 -1.89
N ARG A 31 3.44 13.03 -2.74
CA ARG A 31 4.46 11.97 -2.84
C ARG A 31 5.27 11.82 -1.56
N LYS A 32 5.59 12.92 -0.88
CA LYS A 32 6.26 12.87 0.41
C LYS A 32 5.40 12.14 1.44
N TRP A 33 4.15 12.57 1.61
CA TRP A 33 3.23 11.93 2.57
C TRP A 33 2.90 10.48 2.25
N MET A 34 2.85 10.11 0.97
CA MET A 34 2.70 8.70 0.57
C MET A 34 3.93 7.88 0.92
N GLY A 35 5.14 8.41 0.70
CA GLY A 35 6.40 7.73 1.04
C GLY A 35 6.60 7.54 2.54
N GLU A 36 6.17 8.52 3.33
CA GLU A 36 6.25 8.50 4.80
C GLU A 36 5.07 7.75 5.46
N GLY A 37 4.04 7.39 4.68
CA GLY A 37 2.81 6.75 5.19
C GLY A 37 1.84 7.70 5.90
N GLU A 38 2.17 8.99 6.00
CA GLU A 38 1.35 10.01 6.67
C GLU A 38 0.03 10.28 5.96
N ILE A 39 -0.06 10.06 4.64
CA ILE A 39 -1.22 10.48 3.82
C ILE A 39 -2.56 9.93 4.34
N ILE A 40 -2.56 8.72 4.92
CA ILE A 40 -3.76 8.09 5.47
C ILE A 40 -4.21 8.81 6.75
N ALA A 41 -3.26 9.19 7.62
CA ALA A 41 -3.54 9.97 8.83
C ALA A 41 -4.09 11.35 8.45
N ARG A 42 -3.47 12.04 7.48
CA ARG A 42 -3.93 13.34 6.97
C ARG A 42 -5.36 13.29 6.43
N CYS A 43 -5.72 12.22 5.71
CA CYS A 43 -7.09 12.02 5.25
C CYS A 43 -8.07 11.88 6.42
N ARG A 44 -7.72 11.08 7.45
CA ARG A 44 -8.56 10.89 8.64
C ARG A 44 -8.73 12.17 9.45
N GLU A 45 -7.66 12.95 9.61
CA GLU A 45 -7.70 14.28 10.25
C GLU A 45 -8.62 15.27 9.50
N SER A 46 -8.91 15.00 8.22
CA SER A 46 -9.81 15.79 7.38
C SER A 46 -11.18 15.11 7.17
N ASP A 47 -11.56 14.18 8.05
CA ASP A 47 -12.81 13.39 8.00
C ASP A 47 -13.01 12.57 6.71
N ILE A 48 -11.92 12.18 6.03
CA ILE A 48 -11.94 11.36 4.82
C ILE A 48 -11.57 9.92 5.16
N TYR A 49 -12.59 9.06 5.20
CA TYR A 49 -12.44 7.65 5.53
C TYR A 49 -12.57 6.75 4.30
N PHE A 50 -11.70 5.74 4.21
CA PHE A 50 -11.75 4.69 3.21
C PHE A 50 -10.96 3.46 3.63
N PHE A 51 -11.27 2.33 3.00
CA PHE A 51 -10.56 1.08 3.22
C PHE A 51 -9.16 1.11 2.57
N ALA A 52 -8.14 1.13 3.42
CA ALA A 52 -6.73 1.11 3.04
C ALA A 52 -6.01 0.06 3.90
N PRO A 53 -5.92 -1.20 3.44
CA PRO A 53 -5.23 -2.26 4.18
C PRO A 53 -3.73 -1.96 4.26
N TYR A 54 -3.10 -2.37 5.37
CA TYR A 54 -1.69 -2.10 5.64
C TYR A 54 -0.77 -2.53 4.48
N THR A 55 -1.07 -3.65 3.82
CA THR A 55 -0.31 -4.18 2.69
C THR A 55 -0.29 -3.24 1.48
N GLU A 56 -1.40 -2.57 1.17
CA GLU A 56 -1.48 -1.60 0.07
C GLU A 56 -0.80 -0.28 0.43
N VAL A 57 -0.87 0.12 1.71
CA VAL A 57 -0.16 1.28 2.22
C VAL A 57 1.36 1.05 2.16
N GLU A 58 1.82 -0.14 2.55
CA GLU A 58 3.23 -0.55 2.47
C GLU A 58 3.75 -0.55 1.02
N GLU A 59 2.95 -1.08 0.07
CA GLU A 59 3.29 -1.05 -1.37
C GLU A 59 3.47 0.39 -1.88
N MET A 60 2.54 1.28 -1.54
CA MET A 60 2.61 2.71 -1.87
C MET A 60 3.82 3.41 -1.22
N MET A 61 4.14 3.09 0.03
CA MET A 61 5.30 3.65 0.74
C MET A 61 6.62 3.21 0.10
N ARG A 62 6.70 1.96 -0.37
CA ARG A 62 7.95 1.40 -0.91
C ARG A 62 8.20 1.74 -2.38
N ARG A 63 7.15 1.77 -3.20
CA ARG A 63 7.28 1.85 -4.66
C ARG A 63 7.01 3.25 -5.17
N ASP A 64 8.01 3.81 -5.85
CA ASP A 64 7.91 5.18 -6.36
C ASP A 64 6.91 5.30 -7.50
N GLU A 65 6.89 4.30 -8.37
CA GLU A 65 5.95 4.16 -9.48
C GLU A 65 4.49 4.19 -9.00
N VAL A 66 4.18 3.55 -7.87
CA VAL A 66 2.84 3.57 -7.28
C VAL A 66 2.48 4.98 -6.81
N ARG A 67 3.42 5.69 -6.19
CA ARG A 67 3.20 7.08 -5.77
C ARG A 67 3.03 8.03 -6.95
N VAL A 68 3.79 7.82 -8.02
CA VAL A 68 3.70 8.57 -9.27
C VAL A 68 2.31 8.40 -9.87
N ASP A 69 1.81 7.17 -9.97
CA ASP A 69 0.49 6.86 -10.54
C ASP A 69 -0.63 7.50 -9.71
N ILE A 70 -0.63 7.27 -8.39
CA ILE A 70 -1.68 7.81 -7.50
C ILE A 70 -1.63 9.35 -7.46
N ALA A 71 -0.44 9.96 -7.40
CA ALA A 71 -0.30 11.42 -7.42
C ALA A 71 -0.82 12.01 -8.73
N GLY A 72 -0.49 11.39 -9.87
CA GLY A 72 -0.95 11.82 -11.19
C GLY A 72 -2.47 11.78 -11.30
N LEU A 73 -3.10 10.65 -10.91
CA LEU A 73 -4.55 10.50 -10.88
C LEU A 73 -5.23 11.52 -9.94
N CYS A 74 -4.65 11.73 -8.76
CA CYS A 74 -5.16 12.68 -7.78
C CYS A 74 -5.11 14.12 -8.31
N LEU A 75 -3.97 14.57 -8.81
CA LEU A 75 -3.79 15.96 -9.27
C LEU A 75 -4.52 16.22 -10.58
N GLY A 76 -4.63 15.22 -11.45
CA GLY A 76 -5.47 15.28 -12.66
C GLY A 76 -6.93 15.62 -12.35
N LYS A 77 -7.43 15.24 -11.17
CA LYS A 77 -8.78 15.60 -10.69
C LYS A 77 -8.78 16.88 -9.86
N ALA A 78 -7.84 17.01 -8.93
CA ALA A 78 -7.82 18.09 -7.95
C ALA A 78 -7.54 19.45 -8.57
N VAL A 79 -6.61 19.55 -9.52
CA VAL A 79 -6.21 20.83 -10.12
C VAL A 79 -7.36 21.45 -10.93
N PRO A 80 -7.99 20.75 -11.91
CA PRO A 80 -9.14 21.32 -12.63
C PRO A 80 -10.31 21.66 -11.71
N LEU A 81 -10.57 20.82 -10.71
CA LEU A 81 -11.62 21.07 -9.72
C LEU A 81 -11.35 22.34 -8.90
N PHE A 82 -10.11 22.51 -8.44
CA PHE A 82 -9.69 23.70 -7.70
C PHE A 82 -9.86 24.97 -8.55
N MET A 83 -9.40 24.93 -9.80
CA MET A 83 -9.51 26.07 -10.71
C MET A 83 -10.97 26.48 -10.93
N ARG A 84 -11.88 25.50 -11.04
CA ARG A 84 -13.33 25.75 -11.12
C ARG A 84 -13.91 26.32 -9.82
N LEU A 85 -13.49 25.81 -8.65
CA LEU A 85 -13.97 26.31 -7.36
C LEU A 85 -13.49 27.74 -7.10
N LEU A 86 -12.27 28.05 -7.54
CA LEU A 86 -11.69 29.38 -7.43
C LEU A 86 -12.47 30.39 -8.29
N SER A 87 -12.77 30.06 -9.55
CA SER A 87 -13.56 30.94 -10.43
C SER A 87 -15.01 31.12 -9.97
N GLN A 88 -15.54 30.18 -9.18
CA GLN A 88 -16.85 30.26 -8.53
C GLN A 88 -16.82 31.02 -7.19
N GLY A 89 -15.68 31.59 -6.78
CA GLY A 89 -15.55 32.31 -5.51
C GLY A 89 -15.71 31.43 -4.27
N ARG A 90 -15.48 30.12 -4.38
CA ARG A 90 -15.69 29.16 -3.28
C ARG A 90 -14.56 29.20 -2.25
N TRP A 91 -13.39 29.72 -2.63
CA TRP A 91 -12.31 30.00 -1.69
C TRP A 91 -12.39 31.46 -1.24
N ASN A 92 -12.33 31.68 0.08
CA ASN A 92 -12.33 32.99 0.70
C ASN A 92 -11.08 33.15 1.59
N PRO A 93 -10.17 34.10 1.30
CA PRO A 93 -8.96 34.30 2.09
C PRO A 93 -9.24 34.70 3.55
N GLU A 94 -10.36 35.40 3.81
CA GLU A 94 -10.76 35.85 5.16
C GLU A 94 -11.17 34.69 6.08
N ARG A 95 -11.41 33.49 5.53
CA ARG A 95 -11.72 32.29 6.33
C ARG A 95 -10.48 31.58 6.87
N GLY A 96 -9.30 32.21 6.77
CA GLY A 96 -8.06 31.79 7.45
C GLY A 96 -7.25 30.68 6.76
N ALA A 97 -7.76 30.09 5.67
CA ALA A 97 -7.01 29.08 4.91
C ALA A 97 -6.26 29.72 3.73
N SER A 98 -4.94 29.52 3.69
CA SER A 98 -4.16 29.91 2.52
C SER A 98 -4.64 29.17 1.27
N ILE A 99 -4.39 29.75 0.08
CA ILE A 99 -4.76 29.13 -1.20
C ILE A 99 -4.19 27.71 -1.34
N ARG A 100 -2.95 27.50 -0.88
CA ARG A 100 -2.27 26.21 -0.87
C ARG A 100 -2.89 25.25 0.14
N THR A 101 -3.24 25.73 1.34
CA THR A 101 -3.91 24.92 2.37
C THR A 101 -5.26 24.43 1.88
N PHE A 102 -6.07 25.31 1.27
CA PHE A 102 -7.36 24.93 0.71
C PHE A 102 -7.19 23.91 -0.43
N PHE A 103 -6.22 24.13 -1.32
CA PHE A 103 -5.90 23.18 -2.39
C PHE A 103 -5.50 21.81 -1.85
N ILE A 104 -4.66 21.72 -0.82
CA ILE A 104 -4.25 20.45 -0.23
C ILE A 104 -5.43 19.72 0.42
N GLY A 105 -6.34 20.43 1.09
CA GLY A 105 -7.58 19.84 1.59
C GLY A 105 -8.41 19.20 0.48
N LEU A 106 -8.51 19.87 -0.67
CA LEU A 106 -9.16 19.31 -1.87
C LEU A 106 -8.41 18.07 -2.40
N CYS A 107 -7.07 18.11 -2.43
CA CYS A 107 -6.26 16.97 -2.84
C CYS A 107 -6.50 15.74 -1.97
N LEU A 108 -6.68 15.87 -0.65
CA LEU A 108 -6.98 14.74 0.22
C LEU A 108 -8.30 14.06 -0.16
N GLY A 109 -9.31 14.86 -0.55
CA GLY A 109 -10.58 14.33 -1.06
C GLY A 109 -10.39 13.54 -2.36
N CYS A 110 -9.66 14.11 -3.32
CA CYS A 110 -9.34 13.46 -4.59
C CYS A 110 -8.42 12.25 -4.44
N PHE A 111 -7.55 12.24 -3.42
CA PHE A 111 -6.62 11.16 -3.13
C PHE A 111 -7.36 9.86 -2.82
N ARG A 112 -8.44 9.91 -2.03
CA ARG A 112 -9.29 8.74 -1.75
C ARG A 112 -9.73 8.05 -3.04
N ASP A 113 -10.20 8.85 -4.00
CA ASP A 113 -10.74 8.34 -5.24
C ASP A 113 -9.62 7.82 -6.17
N ALA A 114 -8.48 8.51 -6.22
CA ALA A 114 -7.28 8.04 -6.93
C ALA A 114 -6.71 6.74 -6.34
N TYR A 115 -6.67 6.63 -5.01
CA TYR A 115 -6.23 5.42 -4.32
C TYR A 115 -7.12 4.22 -4.65
N ARG A 116 -8.45 4.40 -4.64
CA ARG A 116 -9.40 3.34 -5.02
C ARG A 116 -9.23 2.90 -6.47
N GLU A 117 -8.98 3.85 -7.36
CA GLU A 117 -8.76 3.59 -8.78
C GLU A 117 -7.49 2.76 -9.02
N TRP A 118 -6.42 3.03 -8.29
CA TRP A 118 -5.20 2.21 -8.30
C TRP A 118 -5.41 0.84 -7.61
N ALA A 119 -6.03 0.83 -6.42
CA ALA A 119 -6.15 -0.37 -5.59
C ALA A 119 -7.04 -1.45 -6.21
N GLY A 120 -8.07 -1.08 -6.98
CA GLY A 120 -8.98 -2.04 -7.61
C GLY A 120 -8.26 -3.05 -8.53
N PRO A 121 -7.56 -2.59 -9.60
CA PRO A 121 -6.73 -3.45 -10.44
C PRO A 121 -5.64 -4.19 -9.67
N TYR A 122 -5.00 -3.56 -8.69
CA TYR A 122 -3.97 -4.18 -7.85
C TYR A 122 -4.53 -5.39 -7.08
N ARG A 123 -5.67 -5.24 -6.41
CA ARG A 123 -6.37 -6.31 -5.69
C ARG A 123 -6.81 -7.43 -6.63
N ARG A 124 -7.31 -7.12 -7.82
CA ARG A 124 -7.69 -8.14 -8.83
C ARG A 124 -6.49 -8.98 -9.26
N ARG A 125 -5.39 -8.32 -9.63
CA ARG A 125 -4.14 -9.00 -9.99
C ARG A 125 -3.62 -9.85 -8.83
N LEU A 126 -3.74 -9.35 -7.60
CA LEU A 126 -3.36 -10.09 -6.40
C LEU A 126 -4.25 -11.34 -6.21
N ALA A 127 -5.56 -11.23 -6.40
CA ALA A 127 -6.48 -12.35 -6.30
C ALA A 127 -6.21 -13.43 -7.37
N GLU A 128 -5.86 -13.03 -8.60
CA GLU A 128 -5.44 -13.96 -9.67
C GLU A 128 -4.19 -14.75 -9.29
N VAL A 129 -3.22 -14.11 -8.63
CA VAL A 129 -1.98 -14.76 -8.16
C VAL A 129 -2.22 -15.67 -6.94
N LEU A 130 -3.24 -15.38 -6.12
CA LEU A 130 -3.53 -16.10 -4.88
C LEU A 130 -4.60 -17.20 -5.01
N HIS A 131 -5.21 -17.39 -6.19
CA HIS A 131 -6.24 -18.43 -6.37
C HIS A 131 -5.65 -19.85 -6.27
N PRO A 132 -6.30 -20.79 -5.55
CA PRO A 132 -5.86 -22.20 -5.46
C PRO A 132 -6.05 -23.01 -6.75
N ASP A 133 -6.79 -22.51 -7.73
CA ASP A 133 -7.32 -23.29 -8.86
C ASP A 133 -6.55 -23.09 -10.17
N VAL A 134 -5.24 -22.80 -10.11
CA VAL A 134 -4.36 -23.12 -11.25
C VAL A 134 -4.12 -24.63 -11.27
N ILE A 135 -5.16 -25.34 -11.71
CA ILE A 135 -5.26 -26.78 -11.98
C ILE A 135 -4.14 -27.18 -12.97
N GLY A 136 -3.36 -28.24 -12.78
CA GLY A 136 -3.46 -29.27 -11.76
C GLY A 136 -2.16 -30.06 -11.58
N GLY A 137 -2.17 -30.84 -10.51
CA GLY A 137 -1.23 -31.95 -10.30
C GLY A 137 -0.18 -31.71 -9.24
N PHE A 138 -0.56 -31.41 -7.99
CA PHE A 138 0.36 -31.65 -6.87
C PHE A 138 -0.37 -32.25 -5.66
N PRO A 139 0.24 -33.24 -4.99
CA PRO A 139 -0.41 -34.01 -3.95
C PRO A 139 -0.68 -33.14 -2.73
N LYS A 140 -1.94 -33.15 -2.29
CA LYS A 140 -2.39 -32.57 -1.03
C LYS A 140 -1.75 -33.39 0.09
N VAL A 141 -0.60 -32.94 0.62
CA VAL A 141 -0.01 -33.55 1.81
C VAL A 141 -0.96 -33.26 2.96
N SER A 142 -1.79 -34.26 3.26
CA SER A 142 -2.65 -34.28 4.42
C SER A 142 -1.78 -34.74 5.58
N LEU A 143 -1.14 -33.80 6.26
CA LEU A 143 -0.80 -34.03 7.65
C LEU A 143 -2.11 -33.75 8.40
N ASP A 144 -2.66 -34.76 9.06
CA ASP A 144 -3.72 -34.58 10.06
C ASP A 144 -3.04 -34.41 11.44
N PRO A 145 -2.60 -33.22 11.85
CA PRO A 145 -2.36 -32.94 13.24
C PRO A 145 -3.69 -32.59 13.92
N GLU A 146 -3.81 -33.02 15.17
CA GLU A 146 -4.92 -32.77 16.09
C GLU A 146 -5.38 -31.28 16.05
N PRO A 147 -6.69 -30.98 16.09
CA PRO A 147 -7.23 -29.63 15.85
C PRO A 147 -6.58 -28.52 16.69
N ALA A 148 -6.16 -28.84 17.91
CA ALA A 148 -5.45 -27.91 18.80
C ALA A 148 -4.06 -27.53 18.26
N ALA A 149 -3.32 -28.48 17.68
CA ALA A 149 -2.01 -28.24 17.08
C ALA A 149 -2.12 -27.40 15.80
N GLN A 150 -3.20 -27.53 15.03
CA GLN A 150 -3.47 -26.67 13.86
C GLN A 150 -3.76 -25.22 14.26
N MET A 151 -4.53 -25.00 15.34
CA MET A 151 -4.79 -23.65 15.85
C MET A 151 -3.51 -23.00 16.38
N LEU A 152 -2.71 -23.72 17.19
CA LEU A 152 -1.42 -23.23 17.70
C LEU A 152 -0.43 -22.90 16.57
N PHE A 153 -0.37 -23.73 15.52
CA PHE A 153 0.48 -23.47 14.37
C PHE A 153 0.03 -22.23 13.59
N ARG A 154 -1.28 -22.05 13.38
CA ARG A 154 -1.83 -20.85 12.73
C ARG A 154 -1.55 -19.60 13.54
N ASP A 155 -1.82 -19.60 14.84
CA ASP A 155 -1.54 -18.46 15.73
C ASP A 155 -0.04 -18.11 15.73
N THR A 156 0.83 -19.11 15.73
CA THR A 156 2.28 -18.90 15.68
C THR A 156 2.71 -18.29 14.34
N VAL A 157 2.19 -18.79 13.23
CA VAL A 157 2.47 -18.25 11.89
C VAL A 157 1.93 -16.82 11.76
N ASP A 158 0.72 -16.56 12.24
CA ASP A 158 0.10 -15.24 12.23
C ASP A 158 0.90 -14.24 13.10
N THR A 159 1.42 -14.69 14.24
CA THR A 159 2.28 -13.88 15.12
C THR A 159 3.61 -13.56 14.46
N ILE A 160 4.26 -14.54 13.79
CA ILE A 160 5.52 -14.30 13.05
C ILE A 160 5.30 -13.36 11.87
N LEU A 161 4.15 -13.48 11.20
CA LEU A 161 3.83 -12.74 9.99
C LEU A 161 3.13 -11.41 10.25
N ALA A 162 2.77 -11.10 11.49
CA ALA A 162 2.09 -9.85 11.88
C ALA A 162 2.79 -8.61 11.31
N ASP A 163 4.12 -8.57 11.39
CA ASP A 163 4.98 -7.49 10.87
C ASP A 163 5.74 -7.87 9.58
N ALA A 164 5.38 -8.99 8.95
CA ALA A 164 5.96 -9.40 7.68
C ALA A 164 5.33 -8.65 6.51
N SER A 165 6.16 -8.28 5.54
CA SER A 165 5.65 -7.66 4.30
C SER A 165 4.77 -8.63 3.53
N TRP A 166 3.90 -8.11 2.66
CA TRP A 166 3.04 -8.97 1.86
C TRP A 166 3.85 -9.95 0.96
N GLU A 167 5.03 -9.56 0.47
CA GLU A 167 5.89 -10.47 -0.28
C GLU A 167 6.55 -11.54 0.59
N GLU A 168 6.85 -11.22 1.84
CA GLU A 168 7.30 -12.21 2.83
C GLU A 168 6.20 -13.21 3.12
N ARG A 169 4.96 -12.73 3.34
CA ARG A 169 3.78 -13.57 3.52
C ARG A 169 3.49 -14.43 2.29
N ALA A 170 3.55 -13.86 1.09
CA ALA A 170 3.32 -14.58 -0.17
C ALA A 170 4.36 -15.68 -0.39
N VAL A 171 5.64 -15.38 -0.14
CA VAL A 171 6.73 -16.36 -0.21
C VAL A 171 6.50 -17.49 0.81
N CYS A 172 6.18 -17.17 2.07
CA CYS A 172 5.92 -18.17 3.10
C CYS A 172 4.69 -19.02 2.80
N MET A 173 3.60 -18.40 2.37
CA MET A 173 2.37 -19.11 2.00
C MET A 173 2.60 -20.05 0.83
N LEU A 174 3.22 -19.58 -0.27
CA LEU A 174 3.54 -20.43 -1.42
C LEU A 174 4.44 -21.61 -1.01
N MET A 175 5.41 -21.38 -0.12
CA MET A 175 6.30 -22.44 0.34
C MET A 175 5.58 -23.46 1.24
N LEU A 176 4.66 -23.01 2.10
CA LEU A 176 3.92 -23.86 3.05
C LEU A 176 2.76 -24.62 2.40
N THR A 177 2.06 -24.04 1.42
CA THR A 177 0.84 -24.63 0.84
C THR A 177 1.07 -25.39 -0.45
N SER A 178 2.12 -25.05 -1.20
CA SER A 178 2.36 -25.61 -2.55
C SER A 178 3.65 -26.39 -2.70
N GLY A 179 4.51 -26.44 -1.68
CA GLY A 179 5.81 -27.13 -1.74
C GLY A 179 6.76 -26.58 -2.81
N ALA A 180 6.48 -25.37 -3.33
CA ALA A 180 7.22 -24.78 -4.44
C ALA A 180 8.66 -24.45 -4.07
N THR A 181 9.58 -24.64 -5.02
CA THR A 181 10.98 -24.24 -4.84
C THR A 181 11.12 -22.72 -4.86
N GLN A 182 12.21 -22.19 -4.28
CA GLN A 182 12.48 -20.75 -4.30
C GLN A 182 12.57 -20.17 -5.73
N GLU A 183 13.00 -20.98 -6.71
CA GLU A 183 13.03 -20.61 -8.14
C GLU A 183 11.62 -20.44 -8.71
N GLN A 184 10.72 -21.38 -8.41
CA GLN A 184 9.34 -21.34 -8.86
C GLN A 184 8.57 -20.19 -8.19
N ILE A 185 8.84 -19.94 -6.91
CA ILE A 185 8.30 -18.79 -6.19
C ILE A 185 8.81 -17.49 -6.82
N ALA A 186 10.10 -17.42 -7.17
CA ALA A 186 10.68 -16.25 -7.82
C ALA A 186 10.02 -15.95 -9.18
N GLN A 187 9.83 -16.98 -10.01
CA GLN A 187 9.13 -16.88 -11.28
C GLN A 187 7.67 -16.42 -11.11
N ARG A 188 6.92 -17.03 -10.18
CA ARG A 188 5.52 -16.68 -9.90
C ARG A 188 5.35 -15.25 -9.38
N LEU A 189 6.32 -14.76 -8.61
CA LEU A 189 6.31 -13.41 -8.03
C LEU A 189 7.01 -12.37 -8.91
N GLY A 190 7.46 -12.73 -10.12
CA GLY A 190 8.17 -11.80 -11.02
C GLY A 190 9.44 -11.22 -10.40
N THR A 191 10.15 -12.00 -9.59
CA THR A 191 11.33 -11.56 -8.84
C THR A 191 12.50 -12.52 -9.02
N THR A 192 13.61 -12.29 -8.32
CA THR A 192 14.79 -13.17 -8.37
C THR A 192 14.79 -14.17 -7.23
N ARG A 193 15.38 -15.35 -7.44
CA ARG A 193 15.64 -16.34 -6.38
C ARG A 193 16.29 -15.72 -5.15
N LYS A 194 17.26 -14.82 -5.36
CA LYS A 194 17.98 -14.12 -4.29
C LYS A 194 17.07 -13.17 -3.48
N ALA A 195 16.05 -12.58 -4.10
CA ALA A 195 15.05 -11.78 -3.40
C ALA A 195 14.13 -12.66 -2.54
N VAL A 196 13.73 -13.83 -3.05
CA VAL A 196 12.97 -14.84 -2.29
C VAL A 196 13.77 -15.34 -1.09
N GLU A 197 15.05 -15.69 -1.30
CA GLU A 197 15.97 -16.14 -0.25
C GLU A 197 16.13 -15.09 0.87
N ARG A 198 16.34 -13.81 0.50
CA ARG A 198 16.43 -12.71 1.46
C ARG A 198 15.13 -12.51 2.25
N ARG A 199 13.96 -12.64 1.61
CA ARG A 199 12.65 -12.55 2.27
C ARG A 199 12.46 -13.67 3.29
N LEU A 200 12.75 -14.91 2.92
CA LEU A 200 12.74 -16.05 3.84
C LEU A 200 13.72 -15.86 5.00
N GLY A 201 14.90 -15.30 4.73
CA GLY A 201 15.89 -14.98 5.75
C GLY A 201 15.39 -13.98 6.79
N ARG A 202 14.66 -12.95 6.37
CA ARG A 202 14.06 -11.95 7.30
C ARG A 202 12.94 -12.56 8.14
N VAL A 203 12.06 -13.35 7.54
CA VAL A 203 11.00 -14.06 8.27
C VAL A 203 11.60 -15.01 9.31
N ARG A 204 12.65 -15.76 8.95
CA ARG A 204 13.36 -16.64 9.90
C ARG A 204 13.99 -15.88 11.04
N ARG A 205 14.66 -14.76 10.76
CA ARG A 205 15.27 -13.92 11.80
C ARG A 205 14.20 -13.39 12.77
N ARG A 206 13.07 -12.90 12.24
CA ARG A 206 11.95 -12.44 13.06
C ARG A 206 11.38 -13.56 13.94
N ALA A 207 11.22 -14.77 13.40
CA ALA A 207 10.80 -15.92 14.18
C ALA A 207 11.81 -16.26 15.29
N GLN A 208 13.11 -16.16 15.03
CA GLN A 208 14.16 -16.37 16.06
C GLN A 208 14.11 -15.31 17.16
N GLU A 209 13.89 -14.04 16.82
CA GLU A 209 13.76 -12.94 17.77
C GLU A 209 12.53 -13.11 18.66
N LEU A 210 11.37 -13.44 18.07
CA LEU A 210 10.13 -13.69 18.81
C LEU A 210 10.23 -14.93 19.72
N ALA A 211 10.96 -15.96 19.27
CA ALA A 211 11.23 -17.14 20.07
C ALA A 211 12.16 -16.85 21.25
N ALA A 212 13.23 -16.08 21.02
CA ALA A 212 14.15 -15.65 22.07
C ALA A 212 13.47 -14.74 23.11
N ALA A 213 12.47 -13.97 22.68
CA ALA A 213 11.62 -13.15 23.54
C ALA A 213 10.51 -13.95 24.25
N GLY A 214 10.35 -15.25 23.96
CA GLY A 214 9.32 -16.12 24.55
C GLY A 214 7.89 -15.82 24.06
N VAL A 215 7.73 -15.01 23.00
CA VAL A 215 6.43 -14.62 22.43
C VAL A 215 5.79 -15.76 21.64
N ILE A 216 6.62 -16.60 21.03
CA ILE A 216 6.17 -17.79 20.30
C ILE A 216 6.92 -19.04 20.80
N MET A 217 6.24 -20.18 20.86
CA MET A 217 6.92 -21.46 20.99
C MET A 217 7.39 -21.93 19.62
N VAL A 218 8.70 -22.11 19.46
CA VAL A 218 9.24 -22.82 18.31
C VAL A 218 8.96 -24.31 18.55
N PRO A 219 8.19 -25.00 17.69
CA PRO A 219 8.06 -26.44 17.78
C PRO A 219 9.47 -27.02 17.68
N SER A 220 9.94 -27.68 18.73
CA SER A 220 11.25 -28.33 18.71
C SER A 220 11.25 -29.31 17.53
N VAL A 221 12.15 -29.11 16.57
CA VAL A 221 12.30 -30.01 15.42
C VAL A 221 13.01 -31.28 15.94
N SER A 222 12.32 -32.06 16.74
CA SER A 222 12.76 -33.34 17.27
C SER A 222 11.59 -34.31 17.24
N SER A 223 11.39 -34.92 16.06
CA SER A 223 11.02 -36.35 15.91
C SER A 223 10.65 -36.74 14.47
N ALA A 224 10.54 -35.81 13.52
CA ALA A 224 10.10 -36.15 12.15
C ALA A 224 11.23 -36.53 11.17
N VAL A 225 12.43 -36.86 11.64
CA VAL A 225 13.51 -37.45 10.82
C VAL A 225 13.99 -38.73 11.49
N ALA A 226 13.09 -39.69 11.61
CA ALA A 226 13.43 -41.09 11.85
C ALA A 226 12.29 -41.97 11.34
N LYS A 227 12.24 -42.16 10.02
CA LYS A 227 11.97 -43.42 9.32
C LYS A 227 11.99 -43.21 7.81
#